data_AF-A0AA87YA02-F1
#
_entry.id   AF-A0AA87YA02-F1
#
_cell.length_a   1.000
_cell.length_b   1.000
_cell.length_c   1.000
_cell.angle_alpha   90.00
_cell.angle_beta   90.00
_cell.angle_gamma   90.00
#
_symmetry.space_group_name_H-M   'P 1'
#
loop_
_entity.id
_entity.type
_entity.pdbx_description
1 polymer ?
#
loop_
_entity_poly.entity_id
_entity_poly.type
_entity_poly.pdbx_seq_one_letter_code
_entity_poly.pdbx_strand_id
1 'polypeptide(L)'
;MERQQQSNHPPGAPREPSLGQAIAGRAASLAGEIKRDQQNVSRLLEKATATGDSMNLMRAMLALNDYQLRVQTVSKVVSKASTSVDSLTKLQ
;
A
#
# COMPACT_ATOMS: atom_id res chain seq x y z
N MET A 1 -15.54 18.73 -44.14
CA MET A 1 -14.86 17.42 -44.22
C MET A 1 -14.21 17.14 -42.88
N GLU A 2 -15.03 16.75 -41.90
CA GLU A 2 -14.58 16.34 -40.57
C GLU A 2 -14.13 14.89 -40.61
N ARG A 3 -12.82 14.65 -40.50
CA ARG A 3 -12.29 13.32 -40.26
C ARG A 3 -12.48 12.99 -38.78
N GLN A 4 -13.62 12.39 -38.46
CA GLN A 4 -13.82 11.67 -37.20
C GLN A 4 -12.78 10.54 -37.13
N GLN A 5 -11.72 10.75 -36.34
CA GLN A 5 -10.83 9.68 -35.90
C GLN A 5 -11.61 8.83 -34.89
N GLN A 6 -12.31 7.84 -35.42
CA GLN A 6 -12.96 6.79 -34.66
C GLN A 6 -11.86 5.88 -34.10
N SER A 7 -11.62 5.98 -32.79
CA SER A 7 -10.66 5.17 -32.04
C SER A 7 -11.13 3.72 -32.00
N ASN A 8 -10.71 2.95 -33.00
CA ASN A 8 -11.05 1.55 -33.19
C ASN A 8 -10.40 0.67 -32.10
N HIS A 9 -11.04 0.57 -30.92
CA HIS A 9 -10.66 -0.38 -29.88
C HIS A 9 -11.35 -1.73 -30.14
N PRO A 10 -10.61 -2.85 -30.23
CA PRO A 10 -11.21 -4.16 -30.45
C PRO A 10 -12.07 -4.58 -29.24
N PRO A 11 -13.25 -5.17 -29.47
CA PRO A 11 -14.12 -5.65 -28.39
C PRO A 11 -13.43 -6.85 -27.71
N GLY A 12 -13.01 -6.67 -26.46
CA GLY A 12 -12.37 -7.73 -25.66
C GLY A 12 -10.92 -7.45 -25.25
N ALA A 13 -10.32 -6.32 -25.66
CA ALA A 13 -9.06 -5.90 -25.07
C ALA A 13 -9.25 -5.61 -23.56
N PRO A 14 -8.37 -6.10 -22.67
CA PRO A 14 -8.41 -5.75 -21.26
C PRO A 14 -8.39 -4.24 -21.13
N ARG A 15 -9.44 -3.68 -20.54
CA ARG A 15 -9.52 -2.24 -20.27
C ARG A 15 -8.46 -1.96 -19.20
N GLU A 16 -7.49 -1.10 -19.52
CA GLU A 16 -6.50 -0.66 -18.54
C GLU A 16 -7.20 -0.23 -17.24
N PRO A 17 -6.72 -0.68 -16.07
CA PRO A 17 -7.38 -0.37 -14.80
C PRO A 17 -7.43 1.15 -14.63
N SER A 18 -8.58 1.65 -14.18
CA SER A 18 -8.69 3.06 -13.79
C SER A 18 -7.64 3.40 -12.73
N LEU A 19 -7.19 4.66 -12.69
CA LEU A 19 -6.21 5.13 -11.69
C LEU A 19 -6.66 4.76 -10.26
N GLY A 20 -7.95 4.91 -9.96
CA GLY A 20 -8.54 4.50 -8.68
C GLY A 20 -8.41 3.01 -8.40
N GLN A 21 -8.68 2.14 -9.39
CA GLN A 21 -8.48 0.68 -9.24
C GLN A 21 -7.00 0.31 -9.08
N ALA A 22 -6.09 0.96 -9.80
CA ALA A 22 -4.65 0.72 -9.66
C ALA A 22 -4.15 1.12 -8.26
N ILE A 23 -4.58 2.29 -7.74
CA ILE A 23 -4.28 2.76 -6.39
C ILE A 23 -4.85 1.79 -5.35
N ALA A 24 -6.12 1.41 -5.48
CA ALA A 24 -6.77 0.47 -4.56
C ALA A 24 -6.07 -0.89 -4.53
N GLY A 25 -5.69 -1.42 -5.70
CA GLY A 25 -4.94 -2.68 -5.81
C GLY A 25 -3.57 -2.59 -5.13
N ARG A 26 -2.85 -1.48 -5.29
CA ARG A 26 -1.57 -1.26 -4.59
C ARG A 26 -1.75 -1.09 -3.08
N ALA A 27 -2.75 -0.33 -2.65
CA ALA A 27 -3.07 -0.18 -1.24
C ALA A 27 -3.40 -1.53 -0.59
N ALA A 28 -4.17 -2.40 -1.26
CA ALA A 28 -4.49 -3.73 -0.78
C ALA A 28 -3.24 -4.63 -0.66
N SER A 29 -2.33 -4.58 -1.64
CA SER A 29 -1.05 -5.32 -1.56
C SER A 29 -0.21 -4.85 -0.37
N LEU A 30 -0.05 -3.54 -0.20
CA LEU A 30 0.70 -2.93 0.89
C LEU A 30 0.08 -3.25 2.26
N ALA A 31 -1.26 -3.24 2.36
CA ALA A 31 -1.96 -3.65 3.57
C ALA A 31 -1.70 -5.12 3.92
N GLY A 32 -1.64 -6.01 2.92
CA GLY A 32 -1.26 -7.41 3.11
C GLY A 32 0.18 -7.58 3.61
N GLU A 33 1.11 -6.79 3.10
CA GLU A 33 2.51 -6.74 3.58
C GLU A 33 2.60 -6.23 5.01
N ILE A 34 1.94 -5.11 5.32
CA ILE A 34 1.84 -4.56 6.68
C ILE A 34 1.32 -5.61 7.66
N LYS A 35 0.27 -6.36 7.28
CA LYS A 35 -0.26 -7.43 8.14
C LYS A 35 0.79 -8.51 8.43
N ARG A 36 1.57 -8.92 7.43
CA ARG A 36 2.64 -9.91 7.62
C ARG A 36 3.75 -9.37 8.51
N ASP A 37 4.16 -8.12 8.30
CA ASP A 37 5.19 -7.46 9.11
C ASP A 37 4.73 -7.31 10.56
N GLN A 38 3.48 -6.93 10.79
CA GLN A 38 2.88 -6.86 12.13
C GLN A 38 2.94 -8.21 12.86
N GLN A 39 2.56 -9.30 12.17
CA GLN A 39 2.61 -10.65 12.74
C GLN A 39 4.03 -11.10 13.05
N ASN A 40 5.01 -10.70 12.23
CA ASN A 40 6.41 -11.00 12.46
C ASN A 40 6.95 -10.26 13.68
N VAL A 41 6.69 -8.95 13.76
CA VAL A 41 7.08 -8.11 14.90
C VAL A 41 6.44 -8.60 16.20
N SER A 42 5.16 -8.98 16.19
CA SER A 42 4.49 -9.57 17.36
C SER A 42 5.23 -10.81 17.86
N ARG A 43 5.55 -11.74 16.97
CA ARG A 43 6.28 -12.97 17.30
C ARG A 43 7.70 -12.70 17.81
N LEU A 44 8.40 -11.73 17.24
CA LEU A 44 9.74 -11.32 17.69
C LEU A 44 9.68 -10.73 19.10
N LEU A 45 8.70 -9.85 19.36
CA LEU A 45 8.50 -9.24 20.68
C LEU A 45 8.13 -10.29 21.72
N GLU A 46 7.16 -11.15 21.44
CA GLU A 46 6.76 -12.25 22.34
C GLU A 46 7.94 -13.15 22.69
N LYS A 47 8.72 -13.58 21.69
CA LYS A 47 9.90 -14.41 21.91
C LYS A 47 10.97 -13.67 22.70
N ALA A 48 11.26 -12.41 22.36
CA ALA A 48 12.24 -11.62 23.08
C ALA A 48 11.87 -11.44 24.55
N THR A 49 10.61 -11.08 24.83
CA THR A 49 10.08 -10.93 26.19
C THR A 49 10.11 -12.26 26.96
N ALA A 50 9.77 -13.38 26.31
CA ALA A 50 9.81 -14.70 26.95
C ALA A 50 11.23 -15.15 27.30
N THR A 51 12.22 -14.83 26.46
CA THR A 51 13.63 -15.20 26.72
C THR A 51 14.33 -14.30 27.73
N GLY A 52 13.86 -13.06 27.94
CA GLY A 52 14.54 -12.05 28.74
C GLY A 52 15.89 -11.58 28.16
N ASP A 53 16.24 -12.02 26.95
CA ASP A 53 17.49 -11.65 26.27
C ASP A 53 17.38 -10.23 25.70
N SER A 54 18.19 -9.32 26.25
CA SER A 54 18.23 -7.91 25.87
C SER A 54 18.60 -7.69 24.40
N MET A 55 19.40 -8.58 23.80
CA MET A 55 19.76 -8.49 22.39
C MET A 55 18.56 -8.83 21.50
N ASN A 56 17.77 -9.84 21.88
CA ASN A 56 16.54 -10.18 21.17
C ASN A 56 15.48 -9.09 21.32
N LEU A 57 15.39 -8.47 22.49
CA LEU A 57 14.50 -7.33 22.73
C LEU A 57 14.88 -6.14 21.83
N MET A 58 16.17 -5.80 21.77
CA MET A 58 16.67 -4.74 20.90
C MET A 58 16.35 -5.02 19.43
N ARG A 59 16.57 -6.24 18.94
CA ARG A 59 16.23 -6.64 17.57
C ARG A 59 14.73 -6.52 17.30
N ALA A 60 13.90 -6.95 18.24
CA ALA A 60 12.45 -6.83 18.13
C ALA A 60 11.98 -5.37 18.10
N MET A 61 12.62 -4.50 18.90
CA MET A 61 12.33 -3.06 18.91
C MET A 61 12.77 -2.35 17.62
N LEU A 62 13.90 -2.74 17.02
CA LEU A 62 14.30 -2.24 15.70
C LEU A 62 13.31 -2.66 14.60
N ALA A 63 12.91 -3.93 14.60
CA ALA A 63 11.89 -4.42 13.67
C ALA A 63 10.53 -3.71 13.85
N LEU A 64 10.17 -3.37 15.09
CA LEU A 64 8.98 -2.56 15.39
C LEU A 64 9.10 -1.14 14.82
N ASN A 65 10.27 -0.50 14.92
CA ASN A 65 10.50 0.82 14.34
C ASN A 65 10.36 0.81 12.81
N ASP A 66 10.95 -0.18 12.15
CA ASP A 66 10.84 -0.37 10.69
C ASP A 66 9.38 -0.59 10.25
N TYR A 67 8.62 -1.37 11.02
CA TYR A 67 7.20 -1.57 10.79
C TYR A 67 6.42 -0.25 10.91
N GLN A 68 6.67 0.54 11.95
CA GLN A 68 6.03 1.84 12.16
C GLN A 68 6.32 2.81 11.00
N LEU A 69 7.56 2.88 10.53
CA LEU A 69 7.94 3.73 9.41
C LEU A 69 7.20 3.34 8.12
N ARG A 70 7.09 2.03 7.85
CA ARG A 70 6.34 1.51 6.70
C ARG A 70 4.86 1.88 6.78
N VAL A 71 4.21 1.64 7.90
CA VAL A 71 2.79 1.98 8.12
C VAL A 71 2.54 3.48 7.88
N GLN A 72 3.40 4.35 8.43
CA GLN A 72 3.28 5.80 8.24
C GLN A 72 3.46 6.20 6.78
N THR A 73 4.43 5.60 6.09
CA THR A 73 4.71 5.90 4.68
C THR A 73 3.54 5.48 3.80
N VAL A 74 3.05 4.25 3.96
CA VAL A 74 1.89 3.74 3.21
C VAL A 74 0.66 4.61 3.47
N SER A 75 0.40 4.96 4.74
CA SER A 75 -0.73 5.83 5.09
C SER A 75 -0.64 7.19 4.40
N LYS A 76 0.54 7.83 4.39
CA LYS A 76 0.76 9.10 3.70
C LYS A 76 0.55 8.98 2.19
N VAL A 77 1.05 7.91 1.56
CA VAL A 77 0.90 7.69 0.12
C VAL A 77 -0.57 7.46 -0.24
N VAL A 78 -1.29 6.62 0.50
CA VAL A 78 -2.71 6.37 0.28
C VAL A 78 -3.52 7.65 0.46
N SER A 79 -3.30 8.42 1.53
CA SER A 79 -3.99 9.69 1.75
C SER A 79 -3.76 10.67 0.60
N LYS A 80 -2.52 10.83 0.13
CA LYS A 80 -2.22 11.70 -1.02
C LYS A 80 -2.87 11.20 -2.31
N ALA A 81 -2.84 9.90 -2.56
CA ALA A 81 -3.44 9.30 -3.74
C ALA A 81 -4.96 9.51 -3.76
N SER A 82 -5.64 9.32 -2.63
CA SER A 82 -7.07 9.61 -2.48
C SER A 82 -7.37 11.08 -2.75
N THR A 83 -6.61 12.02 -2.17
CA THR A 83 -6.79 13.46 -2.45
C THR A 83 -6.58 13.80 -3.93
N SER A 84 -5.59 13.19 -4.59
CA SER A 84 -5.33 13.41 -6.02
C SER A 84 -6.49 12.90 -6.89
N VAL A 85 -7.04 11.72 -6.57
CA VAL A 85 -8.23 11.19 -7.26
C VAL A 85 -9.42 12.11 -7.05
N ASP A 86 -9.70 12.52 -5.81
CA ASP A 86 -10.79 13.44 -5.47
C ASP A 86 -10.66 14.80 -6.18
N SER A 87 -9.44 15.28 -6.37
CA SER A 87 -9.18 16.55 -7.07
C SER A 87 -9.45 16.43 -8.57
N LEU A 88 -9.13 15.28 -9.18
CA LEU A 88 -9.42 15.01 -10.58
C LEU A 88 -10.92 14.87 -10.83
N THR A 89 -11.66 14.22 -9.94
CA THR A 89 -13.13 14.09 -10.08
C THR A 89 -13.88 15.39 -9.83
N LYS A 90 -13.33 16.34 -9.05
CA LYS A 90 -13.91 17.67 -8.87
C LYS A 90 -13.63 18.64 -10.03
N LEU A 91 -12.66 18.33 -10.90
CA LEU A 91 -12.29 19.13 -12.08
C LEU A 91 -13.05 18.71 -13.36
N GLN A 92 -13.81 17.62 -13.31
CA GLN A 92 -14.67 17.12 -14.38
C GLN A 92 -16.12 17.56 -14.18
#